data_AF-A0A820KYN7-F1
#
_entry.id   AF-A0A820KYN7-F1
#
_cell.length_a   1.000
_cell.length_b   1.000
_cell.length_c   1.000
_cell.angle_alpha   90.00
_cell.angle_beta   90.00
_cell.angle_gamma   90.00
#
_symmetry.space_group_name_H-M   'P 1'
#
loop_
_entity.id
_entity.type
_entity.pdbx_description
1 polymer ?
#
loop_
_entity_poly.entity_id
_entity_poly.type
_entity_poly.pdbx_seq_one_letter_code
_entity_poly.pdbx_strand_id
1 'polypeptide(L)'
;GFNTTVDVKLQQWAEKELPRQCVHIGHLVLLDEFQGLIEREQKKSSYDSITNDLKMHVVQACRSRHQWDSKALDSLRVIQSQALQDRNVPDKQQWESATKFMENVLRKELEHEESELLSNINQSSWKKLIGLQRSTIEEKYRQQCVKELDKVLMSRQQLDQTTKANQVLRSILDQDELTTVKKNLQAQKIDVSNEFLDCHEVVFFWRLKRMIEITSNAIRQQISNIETRRLEREVKDILDDFSGDETLKANLLKGKRVDLAEELKRVRQVQEKLEEFIEALNTEK
;
A
#
# COMPACT_ATOMS: atom_id res chain seq x y z
N GLY A 1 5.56 -0.13 31.65
CA GLY A 1 5.16 -1.52 31.35
C GLY A 1 4.38 -1.66 30.04
N PHE A 2 3.41 -0.78 29.79
CA PHE A 2 2.54 -0.80 28.60
C PHE A 2 3.32 -0.60 27.28
N ASN A 3 4.31 0.30 27.29
CA ASN A 3 5.07 0.72 26.12
C ASN A 3 5.92 -0.39 25.47
N THR A 4 6.58 -1.24 26.27
CA THR A 4 7.40 -2.36 25.76
C THR A 4 6.54 -3.47 25.18
N THR A 5 5.33 -3.68 25.69
CA THR A 5 4.43 -4.74 25.17
C THR A 5 3.88 -4.36 23.81
N VAL A 6 3.46 -3.11 23.64
CA VAL A 6 2.99 -2.58 22.35
C VAL A 6 4.12 -2.58 21.32
N ASP A 7 5.32 -2.12 21.70
CA ASP A 7 6.50 -2.15 20.82
C ASP A 7 6.87 -3.58 20.41
N VAL A 8 6.84 -4.55 21.33
CA VAL A 8 7.13 -5.97 21.02
C VAL A 8 6.09 -6.55 20.06
N LYS A 9 4.81 -6.26 20.26
CA LYS A 9 3.74 -6.71 19.35
C LYS A 9 3.87 -6.08 17.98
N LEU A 10 4.20 -4.79 17.91
CA LEU A 10 4.41 -4.08 16.65
C LEU A 10 5.58 -4.69 15.87
N GLN A 11 6.69 -4.97 16.56
CA GLN A 11 7.86 -5.61 15.96
C GLN A 11 7.51 -7.02 15.43
N GLN A 12 6.82 -7.83 16.23
CA GLN A 12 6.40 -9.17 15.81
C GLN A 12 5.48 -9.14 14.59
N TRP A 13 4.54 -8.20 14.55
CA TRP A 13 3.65 -8.01 13.40
C TRP A 13 4.44 -7.58 12.15
N ALA A 14 5.38 -6.64 12.29
CA ALA A 14 6.23 -6.17 11.21
C ALA A 14 7.21 -7.24 10.67
N GLU A 15 7.62 -8.20 11.50
CA GLU A 15 8.51 -9.28 11.05
C GLU A 15 7.76 -10.45 10.39
N LYS A 16 6.54 -10.74 10.85
CA LYS A 16 5.82 -11.97 10.48
C LYS A 16 4.70 -11.74 9.47
N GLU A 17 3.84 -10.77 9.72
CA GLU A 17 2.57 -10.63 9.01
C GLU A 17 2.62 -9.54 7.94
N LEU A 18 3.14 -8.36 8.29
CA LEU A 18 3.18 -7.23 7.39
C LEU A 18 3.89 -7.52 6.05
N PRO A 19 5.10 -8.14 6.01
CA PRO A 19 5.77 -8.41 4.74
C PRO A 19 4.92 -9.31 3.81
N ARG A 20 4.23 -10.29 4.39
CA ARG A 20 3.35 -11.21 3.63
C ARG A 20 2.14 -10.48 3.07
N GLN A 21 1.50 -9.63 3.88
CA GLN A 21 0.37 -8.81 3.42
C GLN A 21 0.80 -7.84 2.32
N CYS A 22 1.98 -7.24 2.45
CA CYS A 22 2.55 -6.35 1.44
C CYS A 22 2.78 -7.06 0.10
N VAL A 23 3.39 -8.24 0.12
CA VAL A 23 3.57 -9.07 -1.08
C VAL A 23 2.22 -9.47 -1.68
N HIS A 24 1.26 -9.87 -0.84
CA HIS A 24 -0.08 -10.24 -1.31
C HIS A 24 -0.81 -9.06 -1.98
N ILE A 25 -0.81 -7.88 -1.34
CA ILE A 25 -1.40 -6.66 -1.91
C ILE A 25 -0.68 -6.27 -3.21
N GLY A 26 0.66 -6.34 -3.22
CA GLY A 26 1.46 -6.09 -4.42
C GLY A 26 1.06 -7.00 -5.57
N HIS A 27 0.87 -8.29 -5.30
CA HIS A 27 0.43 -9.30 -6.26
C HIS A 27 -0.96 -8.99 -6.82
N LEU A 28 -1.92 -8.65 -5.95
CA LEU A 28 -3.27 -8.26 -6.36
C LEU A 28 -3.24 -7.02 -7.25
N VAL A 29 -2.54 -5.97 -6.85
CA VAL A 29 -2.45 -4.70 -7.60
C VAL A 29 -1.78 -4.91 -8.96
N LEU A 30 -0.70 -5.70 -9.02
CA LEU A 30 0.00 -5.99 -10.27
C LEU A 30 -0.92 -6.67 -11.29
N LEU A 31 -1.65 -7.70 -10.85
CA LEU A 31 -2.56 -8.45 -11.72
C LEU A 31 -3.82 -7.67 -12.08
N ASP A 32 -4.31 -6.83 -11.17
CA ASP A 32 -5.43 -5.92 -11.43
C ASP A 32 -5.06 -4.88 -12.49
N GLU A 33 -3.89 -4.24 -12.38
CA GLU A 33 -3.41 -3.32 -13.42
C GLU A 33 -3.15 -4.05 -14.75
N PHE A 34 -2.62 -5.28 -14.72
CA PHE A 34 -2.45 -6.07 -15.94
C PHE A 34 -3.79 -6.35 -16.65
N GLN A 35 -4.82 -6.75 -15.89
CA GLN A 35 -6.16 -6.92 -16.43
C GLN A 35 -6.74 -5.58 -16.92
N GLY A 36 -6.57 -4.50 -16.16
CA GLY A 36 -7.01 -3.17 -16.53
C GLY A 36 -6.37 -2.67 -17.83
N LEU A 37 -5.12 -3.04 -18.13
CA LEU A 37 -4.48 -2.73 -19.42
C LEU A 37 -5.21 -3.42 -20.58
N ILE A 38 -5.58 -4.69 -20.43
CA ILE A 38 -6.33 -5.44 -21.44
C ILE A 38 -7.72 -4.81 -21.67
N GLU A 39 -8.43 -4.46 -20.61
CA GLU A 39 -9.75 -3.81 -20.70
C GLU A 39 -9.67 -2.43 -21.36
N ARG A 40 -8.60 -1.67 -21.13
CA ARG A 40 -8.36 -0.37 -21.80
C ARG A 40 -8.09 -0.57 -23.29
N GLU A 41 -7.42 -1.63 -23.71
CA GLU A 41 -7.24 -1.94 -25.13
C GLU A 41 -8.55 -2.29 -25.82
N GLN A 42 -9.40 -3.09 -25.18
CA GLN A 42 -10.69 -3.52 -25.71
C GLN A 42 -11.62 -2.35 -26.06
N LYS A 43 -11.45 -1.20 -25.40
CA LYS A 43 -12.25 0.01 -25.64
C LYS A 43 -11.84 0.81 -26.88
N LYS A 44 -10.74 0.44 -27.55
CA LYS A 44 -10.28 1.16 -28.76
C LYS A 44 -11.14 0.78 -29.97
N SER A 45 -11.53 1.78 -30.78
CA SER A 45 -12.37 1.59 -31.97
C SER A 45 -11.80 0.60 -33.02
N SER A 46 -10.48 0.46 -33.08
CA SER A 46 -9.77 -0.47 -33.98
C SER A 46 -9.46 -1.83 -33.33
N TYR A 47 -10.06 -2.15 -32.18
CA TYR A 47 -9.74 -3.36 -31.43
C TYR A 47 -10.29 -4.63 -32.08
N ASP A 48 -9.42 -5.65 -32.22
CA ASP A 48 -9.80 -6.97 -32.74
C ASP A 48 -10.12 -7.94 -31.60
N SER A 49 -11.36 -8.44 -31.56
CA SER A 49 -11.84 -9.34 -30.52
C SER A 49 -11.33 -10.78 -30.64
N ILE A 50 -10.65 -11.14 -31.75
CA ILE A 50 -10.14 -12.51 -31.98
C ILE A 50 -9.19 -12.99 -30.88
N THR A 51 -8.50 -12.07 -30.20
CA THR A 51 -7.55 -12.41 -29.12
C THR A 51 -8.15 -12.31 -27.71
N ASN A 52 -9.45 -11.99 -27.57
CA ASN A 52 -10.05 -11.80 -26.25
C ASN A 52 -9.99 -13.05 -25.39
N ASP A 53 -10.41 -14.18 -25.94
CA ASP A 53 -10.43 -15.44 -25.20
C ASP A 53 -9.01 -15.85 -24.80
N LEU A 54 -8.05 -15.72 -25.72
CA LEU A 54 -6.63 -15.92 -25.43
C LEU A 54 -6.14 -15.01 -24.29
N LYS A 55 -6.40 -13.69 -24.36
CA LYS A 55 -5.99 -12.72 -23.33
C LYS A 55 -6.60 -13.07 -21.96
N MET A 56 -7.87 -13.45 -21.90
CA MET A 56 -8.52 -13.87 -20.67
C MET A 56 -7.88 -15.13 -20.08
N HIS A 57 -7.60 -16.13 -20.91
CA HIS A 57 -6.92 -17.34 -20.47
C HIS A 57 -5.49 -17.08 -19.99
N VAL A 58 -4.75 -16.17 -20.65
CA VAL A 58 -3.41 -15.73 -20.22
C VAL A 58 -3.48 -15.03 -18.85
N VAL A 59 -4.44 -14.12 -18.63
CA VAL A 59 -4.63 -13.47 -17.32
C VAL A 59 -4.93 -14.49 -16.24
N GLN A 60 -5.80 -15.46 -16.52
CA GLN A 60 -6.16 -16.50 -15.56
C GLN A 60 -4.97 -17.42 -15.23
N ALA A 61 -4.15 -17.77 -16.23
CA ALA A 61 -2.93 -18.55 -16.02
C ALA A 61 -1.87 -17.75 -15.24
N CYS A 62 -1.71 -16.45 -15.51
CA CYS A 62 -0.84 -15.59 -14.70
C CYS A 62 -1.31 -15.52 -13.25
N ARG A 63 -2.62 -15.41 -13.01
CA ARG A 63 -3.19 -15.39 -11.64
C ARG A 63 -2.88 -16.65 -10.84
N SER A 64 -2.75 -17.82 -11.48
CA SER A 64 -2.49 -19.09 -10.81
C SER A 64 -1.00 -19.44 -10.71
N ARG A 65 -0.20 -19.06 -11.71
CA ARG A 65 1.23 -19.43 -11.81
C ARG A 65 2.15 -18.38 -11.19
N HIS A 66 1.76 -17.10 -11.18
CA HIS A 66 2.66 -16.02 -10.78
C HIS A 66 2.98 -16.08 -9.29
N GLN A 67 4.29 -16.09 -9.00
CA GLN A 67 4.80 -16.05 -7.65
C GLN A 67 5.76 -14.87 -7.51
N TRP A 68 5.51 -14.04 -6.50
CA TRP A 68 6.37 -12.92 -6.16
C TRP A 68 7.80 -13.37 -5.82
N ASP A 69 8.79 -12.49 -5.97
CA ASP A 69 10.17 -12.86 -5.69
C ASP A 69 10.33 -13.32 -4.24
N SER A 70 10.82 -14.54 -4.07
CA SER A 70 11.16 -15.14 -2.78
C SER A 70 12.00 -14.24 -1.88
N LYS A 71 12.89 -13.43 -2.47
CA LYS A 71 13.78 -12.51 -1.72
C LYS A 71 13.07 -11.24 -1.26
N ALA A 72 11.91 -10.91 -1.83
CA ALA A 72 11.18 -9.69 -1.50
C ALA A 72 10.72 -9.68 -0.05
N LEU A 73 10.31 -10.84 0.49
CA LEU A 73 9.84 -10.96 1.88
C LEU A 73 10.94 -10.57 2.86
N ASP A 74 12.15 -11.11 2.69
CA ASP A 74 13.27 -10.82 3.58
C ASP A 74 13.75 -9.38 3.41
N SER A 75 13.75 -8.86 2.18
CA SER A 75 14.05 -7.45 1.94
C SER A 75 13.05 -6.51 2.63
N LEU A 76 11.75 -6.83 2.58
CA LEU A 76 10.70 -6.03 3.22
C LEU A 76 10.83 -6.08 4.75
N ARG A 77 11.11 -7.26 5.32
CA ARG A 77 11.35 -7.41 6.77
C ARG A 77 12.47 -6.50 7.27
N VAL A 78 13.59 -6.47 6.57
CA VAL A 78 14.75 -5.63 6.95
C VAL A 78 14.36 -4.15 6.92
N ILE A 79 13.73 -3.70 5.83
CA ILE A 79 13.31 -2.31 5.65
C ILE A 79 12.29 -1.89 6.73
N GLN A 80 11.30 -2.74 7.00
CA GLN A 80 10.25 -2.49 7.99
C GLN A 80 10.81 -2.44 9.41
N SER A 81 11.67 -3.39 9.76
CA SER A 81 12.34 -3.43 11.07
C SER A 81 13.22 -2.20 11.28
N GLN A 82 14.02 -1.81 10.28
CA GLN A 82 14.86 -0.62 10.35
C GLN A 82 14.02 0.67 10.52
N ALA A 83 12.88 0.77 9.85
CA ALA A 83 11.99 1.91 9.98
C ALA A 83 11.36 2.03 11.38
N LEU A 84 11.09 0.91 12.05
CA LEU A 84 10.52 0.89 13.41
C LEU A 84 11.55 1.14 14.52
N GLN A 85 12.83 0.90 14.25
CA GLN A 85 13.91 1.14 15.22
C GLN A 85 14.25 2.63 15.35
N ASP A 86 14.01 3.44 14.31
CA ASP A 86 14.24 4.88 14.36
C ASP A 86 13.24 5.53 15.32
N ARG A 87 13.71 6.21 16.36
CA ARG A 87 12.87 6.93 17.33
C ARG A 87 12.95 8.45 17.17
N ASN A 88 13.79 8.92 16.27
CA ASN A 88 14.12 10.33 16.17
C ASN A 88 13.21 11.02 15.13
N VAL A 89 12.18 11.72 15.62
CA VAL A 89 11.37 12.58 14.76
C VAL A 89 12.22 13.78 14.36
N PRO A 90 12.58 13.93 13.07
CA PRO A 90 13.61 14.88 12.66
C PRO A 90 13.11 16.33 12.73
N ASP A 91 11.86 16.61 12.42
CA ASP A 91 11.37 17.98 12.29
C ASP A 91 9.92 18.16 12.75
N LYS A 92 9.52 19.43 12.93
CA LYS A 92 8.17 19.82 13.39
C LYS A 92 7.08 19.35 12.43
N GLN A 93 7.35 19.36 11.12
CA GLN A 93 6.37 18.96 10.13
C GLN A 93 6.04 17.46 10.25
N GLN A 94 7.05 16.62 10.48
CA GLN A 94 6.87 15.20 10.72
C GLN A 94 6.16 14.92 12.04
N TRP A 95 6.42 15.73 13.07
CA TRP A 95 5.70 15.70 14.33
C TRP A 95 4.20 16.02 14.13
N GLU A 96 3.88 17.15 13.50
CA GLU A 96 2.50 17.53 13.20
C GLU A 96 1.78 16.49 12.33
N SER A 97 2.50 15.90 11.36
CA SER A 97 1.98 14.83 10.51
C SER A 97 1.66 13.57 11.31
N ALA A 98 2.52 13.20 12.28
CA ALA A 98 2.29 12.07 13.17
C ALA A 98 1.11 12.32 14.11
N THR A 99 0.99 13.53 14.67
CA THR A 99 -0.17 13.91 15.49
C THR A 99 -1.48 13.84 14.72
N LYS A 100 -1.51 14.37 13.48
CA LYS A 100 -2.68 14.26 12.60
C LYS A 100 -3.00 12.81 12.24
N PHE A 101 -1.97 11.99 12.01
CA PHE A 101 -2.15 10.57 11.73
C PHE A 101 -2.75 9.83 12.93
N MET A 102 -2.21 10.07 14.13
CA MET A 102 -2.75 9.55 15.39
C MET A 102 -4.21 9.97 15.59
N GLU A 103 -4.51 11.27 15.41
CA GLU A 103 -5.87 11.80 15.52
C GLU A 103 -6.83 11.10 14.56
N ASN A 104 -6.41 10.91 13.30
CA ASN A 104 -7.23 10.23 12.30
C ASN A 104 -7.46 8.74 12.61
N VAL A 105 -6.44 8.03 13.13
CA VAL A 105 -6.59 6.62 13.53
C VAL A 105 -7.54 6.52 14.71
N LEU A 106 -7.35 7.33 15.75
CA LEU A 106 -8.23 7.34 16.92
C LEU A 106 -9.66 7.72 16.55
N ARG A 107 -9.85 8.70 15.67
CA ARG A 107 -11.18 9.10 15.18
C ARG A 107 -11.89 7.96 14.45
N LYS A 108 -11.17 7.21 13.59
CA LYS A 108 -11.75 6.08 12.85
C LYS A 108 -12.11 4.90 13.75
N GLU A 109 -11.22 4.53 14.68
CA GLU A 109 -11.54 3.48 15.67
C GLU A 109 -12.75 3.88 16.51
N LEU A 110 -12.81 5.15 16.91
CA LEU A 110 -13.91 5.70 17.68
C LEU A 110 -15.25 5.72 16.90
N GLU A 111 -15.21 5.98 15.59
CA GLU A 111 -16.38 5.87 14.69
C GLU A 111 -16.81 4.41 14.47
N HIS A 112 -15.84 3.50 14.39
CA HIS A 112 -16.10 2.06 14.23
C HIS A 112 -16.77 1.48 15.47
N GLU A 113 -16.21 1.71 16.66
CA GLU A 113 -16.81 1.30 17.94
C GLU A 113 -18.20 1.92 18.13
N GLU A 114 -18.39 3.20 17.76
CA GLU A 114 -19.72 3.81 17.76
C GLU A 114 -20.70 3.10 16.84
N SER A 115 -20.28 2.76 15.62
CA SER A 115 -21.13 2.05 14.66
C SER A 115 -21.54 0.67 15.19
N GLU A 116 -20.61 -0.05 15.82
CA GLU A 116 -20.90 -1.33 16.48
C GLU A 116 -21.85 -1.16 17.68
N LEU A 117 -21.63 -0.16 18.53
CA LEU A 117 -22.51 0.13 19.67
C LEU A 117 -23.92 0.58 19.23
N LEU A 118 -24.01 1.37 18.16
CA LEU A 118 -25.28 1.80 17.56
C LEU A 118 -26.01 0.67 16.84
N SER A 119 -25.32 -0.39 16.42
CA SER A 119 -25.95 -1.61 15.90
C SER A 119 -26.57 -2.46 17.02
N ASN A 120 -26.08 -2.31 18.25
CA ASN A 120 -26.46 -3.15 19.39
C ASN A 120 -27.45 -2.48 20.38
N ILE A 121 -27.72 -1.17 20.29
CA ILE A 121 -28.60 -0.43 21.24
C ILE A 121 -29.45 0.65 20.53
N ASN A 122 -30.66 0.90 21.06
CA ASN A 122 -31.67 1.83 20.55
C ASN A 122 -31.13 3.28 20.33
N GLN A 123 -31.24 3.76 19.09
CA GLN A 123 -30.43 4.82 18.46
C GLN A 123 -30.62 6.27 18.94
N SER A 124 -31.63 6.59 19.76
CA SER A 124 -32.07 7.99 19.96
C SER A 124 -31.55 8.66 21.25
N SER A 125 -31.29 7.90 22.31
CA SER A 125 -30.95 8.45 23.62
C SER A 125 -29.44 8.62 23.87
N TRP A 126 -28.60 7.75 23.29
CA TRP A 126 -27.14 7.79 23.53
C TRP A 126 -26.38 8.71 22.56
N LYS A 127 -26.89 8.96 21.34
CA LYS A 127 -26.28 9.93 20.40
C LYS A 127 -26.20 11.35 21.01
N LYS A 128 -27.18 11.73 21.84
CA LYS A 128 -27.16 13.01 22.57
C LYS A 128 -26.15 13.02 23.72
N LEU A 129 -26.06 11.94 24.50
CA LEU A 129 -25.15 11.83 25.65
C LEU A 129 -23.68 11.72 25.21
N ILE A 130 -23.38 10.87 24.21
CA ILE A 130 -22.02 10.69 23.68
C ILE A 130 -21.55 11.96 22.96
N GLY A 131 -22.41 12.63 22.18
CA GLY A 131 -22.07 13.89 21.51
C GLY A 131 -21.76 15.04 22.48
N LEU A 132 -22.52 15.17 23.58
CA LEU A 132 -22.28 16.17 24.62
C LEU A 132 -20.99 15.90 25.42
N GLN A 133 -20.70 14.62 25.68
CA GLN A 133 -19.50 14.21 26.43
C GLN A 133 -18.23 14.28 25.55
N ARG A 134 -18.35 14.04 24.23
CA ARG A 134 -17.27 14.22 23.25
C ARG A 134 -16.87 15.67 23.05
N SER A 135 -17.85 16.56 22.88
CA SER A 135 -17.60 18.00 22.70
C SER A 135 -16.81 18.60 23.87
N THR A 136 -17.06 18.16 25.10
CA THR A 136 -16.41 18.71 26.29
C THR A 136 -15.02 18.12 26.57
N ILE A 137 -14.77 16.86 26.18
CA ILE A 137 -13.48 16.19 26.38
C ILE A 137 -12.52 16.55 25.23
N GLU A 138 -12.93 16.38 23.97
CA GLU A 138 -12.08 16.61 22.81
C GLU A 138 -11.65 18.09 22.71
N GLU A 139 -12.55 19.03 23.01
CA GLU A 139 -12.26 20.48 23.00
C GLU A 139 -11.31 20.88 24.14
N LYS A 140 -11.46 20.28 25.33
CA LYS A 140 -10.61 20.59 26.50
C LYS A 140 -9.19 20.07 26.34
N TYR A 141 -9.03 18.82 25.87
CA TYR A 141 -7.71 18.23 25.60
C TYR A 141 -7.02 18.90 24.41
N ARG A 142 -7.76 19.26 23.35
CA ARG A 142 -7.23 19.99 22.19
C ARG A 142 -6.78 21.39 22.59
N GLN A 143 -7.57 22.14 23.35
CA GLN A 143 -7.19 23.47 23.85
C GLN A 143 -6.00 23.42 24.79
N GLN A 144 -5.90 22.41 25.66
CA GLN A 144 -4.74 22.24 26.55
C GLN A 144 -3.48 21.83 25.79
N CYS A 145 -3.56 20.86 24.87
CA CYS A 145 -2.42 20.46 24.05
C CYS A 145 -1.92 21.61 23.17
N VAL A 146 -2.82 22.35 22.52
CA VAL A 146 -2.45 23.50 21.67
C VAL A 146 -1.84 24.62 22.52
N LYS A 147 -2.40 24.92 23.69
CA LYS A 147 -1.87 25.96 24.59
C LYS A 147 -0.49 25.61 25.14
N GLU A 148 -0.24 24.34 25.46
CA GLU A 148 1.07 23.91 25.93
C GLU A 148 2.08 23.79 24.78
N LEU A 149 1.67 23.35 23.59
CA LEU A 149 2.52 23.39 22.40
C LEU A 149 2.89 24.83 22.01
N ASP A 150 1.95 25.78 22.10
CA ASP A 150 2.20 27.19 21.82
C ASP A 150 3.17 27.80 22.84
N LYS A 151 3.06 27.44 24.13
CA LYS A 151 4.04 27.86 25.14
C LYS A 151 5.43 27.30 24.84
N VAL A 152 5.53 26.02 24.50
CA VAL A 152 6.81 25.38 24.14
C VAL A 152 7.39 26.01 22.88
N LEU A 153 6.56 26.33 21.88
CA LEU A 153 6.98 27.03 20.67
C LEU A 153 7.44 28.46 20.96
N MET A 154 6.73 29.22 21.80
CA MET A 154 7.10 30.59 22.17
C MET A 154 8.38 30.64 23.00
N SER A 155 8.59 29.67 23.90
CA SER A 155 9.86 29.48 24.61
C SER A 155 11.00 29.13 23.65
N ARG A 156 10.74 28.31 22.62
CA ARG A 156 11.70 27.92 21.59
C ARG A 156 12.05 29.05 20.62
N GLN A 157 11.09 29.94 20.34
CA GLN A 157 11.26 31.11 19.47
C GLN A 157 12.05 32.24 20.17
N GLN A 158 11.99 32.33 21.51
CA GLN A 158 12.87 33.20 22.30
C GLN A 158 14.31 32.66 22.41
N LEU A 159 14.50 31.34 22.41
CA LEU A 159 15.83 30.69 22.41
C LEU A 159 16.57 30.79 21.06
N ASP A 160 15.84 30.99 19.97
CA ASP A 160 16.40 31.10 18.61
C ASP A 160 17.12 32.43 18.33
N GLN A 161 16.87 33.46 19.15
CA GLN A 161 17.64 34.72 19.09
C GLN A 161 19.01 34.64 19.76
N THR A 162 19.22 33.70 20.69
CA THR A 162 20.43 33.68 21.53
C THR A 162 21.45 32.60 21.15
N THR A 163 21.10 31.58 20.37
CA THR A 163 22.00 30.40 20.29
C THR A 163 22.11 29.77 18.90
N LYS A 164 22.80 30.46 17.98
CA LYS A 164 23.38 29.87 16.75
C LYS A 164 24.48 28.81 17.02
N ALA A 165 24.64 28.32 18.24
CA ALA A 165 25.81 27.54 18.66
C ALA A 165 25.55 26.15 19.24
N ASN A 166 24.31 25.65 19.31
CA ASN A 166 24.05 24.31 19.87
C ASN A 166 23.48 23.34 18.85
N GLN A 167 24.35 22.92 17.94
CA GLN A 167 24.21 21.86 16.95
C GLN A 167 24.00 20.44 17.57
N VAL A 168 23.67 20.35 18.86
CA VAL A 168 23.75 19.09 19.65
C VAL A 168 22.50 18.79 20.49
N LEU A 169 21.54 19.71 20.66
CA LEU A 169 20.38 19.54 21.57
C LEU A 169 19.25 18.65 21.00
N ARG A 170 19.59 17.55 20.31
CA ARG A 170 18.66 16.65 19.61
C ARG A 170 18.58 15.25 20.20
N SER A 171 18.76 15.11 21.51
CA SER A 171 18.46 13.86 22.20
C SER A 171 18.00 14.14 23.62
N ILE A 172 16.69 14.09 23.83
CA ILE A 172 16.01 13.91 25.12
C ILE A 172 16.05 15.17 26.02
N LEU A 173 14.88 15.62 26.49
CA LEU A 173 14.81 16.62 27.57
C LEU A 173 15.58 16.11 28.79
N ASP A 174 16.51 16.91 29.32
CA ASP A 174 17.30 16.52 30.48
C ASP A 174 16.42 16.45 31.75
N GLN A 175 16.78 15.57 32.70
CA GLN A 175 15.98 15.31 33.91
C GLN A 175 15.73 16.57 34.75
N ASP A 176 16.66 17.52 34.73
CA ASP A 176 16.54 18.78 35.47
C ASP A 176 15.52 19.75 34.85
N GLU A 177 15.33 19.71 33.52
CA GLU A 177 14.34 20.52 32.82
C GLU A 177 12.93 19.96 33.04
N LEU A 178 12.77 18.63 33.00
CA LEU A 178 11.52 17.94 33.37
C LEU A 178 11.14 18.21 34.83
N THR A 179 12.13 18.23 35.73
CA THR A 179 11.91 18.54 37.15
C THR A 179 11.45 19.98 37.35
N THR A 180 11.95 20.92 36.54
CA THR A 180 11.57 22.33 36.59
C THR A 180 10.16 22.57 36.06
N VAL A 181 9.81 21.93 34.93
CA VAL A 181 8.45 21.99 34.36
C VAL A 181 7.43 21.36 35.32
N LYS A 182 7.78 20.22 35.94
CA LYS A 182 6.96 19.56 36.96
C LYS A 182 6.71 20.45 38.18
N LYS A 183 7.74 21.10 38.72
CA LYS A 183 7.61 22.03 39.86
C LYS A 183 6.70 23.21 39.55
N ASN A 184 6.78 23.74 38.33
CA ASN A 184 5.94 24.85 37.89
C ASN A 184 4.46 24.45 37.70
N LEU A 185 4.20 23.23 37.23
CA LEU A 185 2.83 22.69 37.08
C LEU A 185 2.21 22.32 38.44
N GLN A 186 3.00 21.77 39.36
CA GLN A 186 2.59 21.53 40.74
C GLN A 186 2.29 22.83 41.49
N ALA A 187 3.05 23.91 41.22
CA ALA A 187 2.76 25.24 41.75
C ALA A 187 1.43 25.82 41.24
N GLN A 188 0.94 25.35 40.09
CA GLN A 188 -0.37 25.70 39.52
C GLN A 188 -1.49 24.73 39.93
N LYS A 189 -1.25 23.83 40.89
CA LYS A 189 -2.19 22.79 41.38
C LYS A 189 -2.64 21.78 40.31
N ILE A 190 -1.85 21.60 39.27
CA ILE A 190 -2.10 20.56 38.26
C ILE A 190 -1.19 19.38 38.59
N ASP A 191 -1.78 18.28 39.03
CA ASP A 191 -1.05 17.04 39.27
C ASP A 191 -0.78 16.37 37.92
N VAL A 192 0.44 16.57 37.42
CA VAL A 192 0.90 15.97 36.16
C VAL A 192 1.77 14.77 36.52
N SER A 193 1.28 13.58 36.23
CA SER A 193 2.06 12.35 36.39
C SER A 193 3.28 12.39 35.46
N ASN A 194 4.41 11.85 35.91
CA ASN A 194 5.66 11.79 35.13
C ASN A 194 5.49 11.08 33.76
N GLU A 195 4.40 10.32 33.56
CA GLU A 195 4.11 9.62 32.31
C GLU A 195 3.58 10.53 31.20
N PHE A 196 3.04 11.73 31.51
CA PHE A 196 2.37 12.58 30.52
C PHE A 196 3.33 13.46 29.68
N LEU A 197 4.61 13.55 30.07
CA LEU A 197 5.60 14.41 29.41
C LEU A 197 6.47 13.69 28.38
N ASP A 198 6.43 12.36 28.35
CA ASP A 198 6.99 11.59 27.25
C ASP A 198 5.91 11.48 26.17
N CYS A 199 6.00 12.28 25.11
CA CYS A 199 5.13 12.25 23.92
C CYS A 199 5.31 10.95 23.11
N HIS A 200 5.29 9.81 23.78
CA HIS A 200 5.73 8.51 23.30
C HIS A 200 4.75 7.94 22.27
N GLU A 201 3.48 8.30 22.37
CA GLU A 201 2.42 7.98 21.41
C GLU A 201 2.70 8.67 20.08
N VAL A 202 3.08 9.96 20.09
CA VAL A 202 3.40 10.69 18.84
C VAL A 202 4.60 10.05 18.15
N VAL A 203 5.63 9.66 18.91
CA VAL A 203 6.79 8.93 18.39
C VAL A 203 6.40 7.54 17.86
N PHE A 204 5.51 6.82 18.53
CA PHE A 204 4.97 5.54 18.06
C PHE A 204 4.22 5.67 16.73
N PHE A 205 3.28 6.61 16.64
CA PHE A 205 2.49 6.85 15.43
C PHE A 205 3.35 7.37 14.28
N TRP A 206 4.39 8.17 14.57
CA TRP A 206 5.38 8.55 13.57
C TRP A 206 6.13 7.34 13.00
N ARG A 207 6.63 6.45 13.87
CA ARG A 207 7.32 5.20 13.46
C ARG A 207 6.43 4.32 12.60
N LEU A 208 5.18 4.13 13.02
CA LEU A 208 4.19 3.34 12.29
C LEU A 208 3.92 3.94 10.91
N LYS A 209 3.64 5.24 10.84
CA LYS A 209 3.39 5.97 9.58
C LYS A 209 4.60 5.87 8.64
N ARG A 210 5.79 6.18 9.15
CA ARG A 210 7.04 6.12 8.38
C ARG A 210 7.31 4.72 7.84
N MET A 211 7.12 3.70 8.66
CA MET A 211 7.29 2.31 8.25
C MET A 211 6.34 1.97 7.09
N ILE A 212 5.06 2.36 7.17
CA ILE A 212 4.08 2.15 6.09
C ILE A 212 4.49 2.89 4.81
N GLU A 213 4.95 4.14 4.91
CA GLU A 213 5.39 4.95 3.77
C GLU A 213 6.61 4.34 3.07
N ILE A 214 7.64 3.95 3.83
CA ILE A 214 8.84 3.31 3.29
C ILE A 214 8.48 1.96 2.65
N THR A 215 7.62 1.18 3.30
CA THR A 215 7.14 -0.10 2.77
C THR A 215 6.39 0.06 1.45
N SER A 216 5.47 1.04 1.37
CA SER A 216 4.71 1.34 0.15
C SER A 216 5.64 1.72 -1.00
N ASN A 217 6.65 2.55 -0.72
CA ASN A 217 7.67 2.91 -1.70
C ASN A 217 8.51 1.70 -2.13
N ALA A 218 8.89 0.81 -1.21
CA ALA A 218 9.64 -0.40 -1.52
C ALA A 218 8.83 -1.35 -2.41
N ILE A 219 7.54 -1.59 -2.12
CA ILE A 219 6.66 -2.41 -2.96
C ILE A 219 6.53 -1.80 -4.36
N ARG A 220 6.32 -0.48 -4.44
CA ARG A 220 6.24 0.22 -5.73
C ARG A 220 7.51 0.02 -6.56
N GLN A 221 8.69 0.10 -5.93
CA GLN A 221 9.96 -0.16 -6.60
C GLN A 221 10.10 -1.63 -7.02
N GLN A 222 9.69 -2.59 -6.17
CA GLN A 222 9.68 -4.01 -6.52
C GLN A 222 8.79 -4.28 -7.73
N ILE A 223 7.58 -3.72 -7.74
CA ILE A 223 6.65 -3.80 -8.88
C ILE A 223 7.33 -3.29 -10.15
N SER A 224 7.77 -2.02 -10.12
CA SER A 224 8.29 -1.33 -11.30
C SER A 224 9.58 -1.97 -11.85
N ASN A 225 10.51 -2.33 -10.96
CA ASN A 225 11.87 -2.73 -11.37
C ASN A 225 12.01 -4.24 -11.59
N ILE A 226 11.19 -5.06 -10.92
CA ILE A 226 11.36 -6.51 -10.87
C ILE A 226 10.09 -7.20 -11.37
N GLU A 227 8.96 -7.03 -10.70
CA GLU A 227 7.79 -7.89 -10.91
C GLU A 227 7.12 -7.66 -12.26
N THR A 228 7.11 -6.43 -12.79
CA THR A 228 6.64 -6.19 -14.17
C THR A 228 7.42 -7.04 -15.18
N ARG A 229 8.75 -7.09 -15.07
CA ARG A 229 9.60 -7.89 -15.98
C ARG A 229 9.50 -9.39 -15.73
N ARG A 230 9.14 -9.81 -14.52
CA ARG A 230 8.91 -11.23 -14.20
C ARG A 230 7.57 -11.68 -14.79
N LEU A 231 6.52 -10.88 -14.59
CA LEU A 231 5.22 -11.11 -15.20
C LEU A 231 5.29 -11.12 -16.72
N GLU A 232 6.02 -10.20 -17.34
CA GLU A 232 6.23 -10.19 -18.81
C GLU A 232 6.86 -11.49 -19.34
N ARG A 233 7.84 -12.04 -18.61
CA ARG A 233 8.47 -13.32 -18.98
C ARG A 233 7.48 -14.47 -18.82
N GLU A 234 6.75 -14.48 -17.72
CA GLU A 234 5.75 -15.51 -17.45
C GLU A 234 4.60 -15.49 -18.45
N VAL A 235 4.15 -14.30 -18.90
CA VAL A 235 3.19 -14.16 -19.99
C VAL A 235 3.73 -14.79 -21.28
N LYS A 236 5.02 -14.60 -21.59
CA LYS A 236 5.65 -15.24 -22.77
C LYS A 236 5.68 -16.76 -22.62
N ASP A 237 6.12 -17.27 -21.47
CA ASP A 237 6.16 -18.70 -21.21
C ASP A 237 4.76 -19.34 -21.32
N ILE A 238 3.72 -18.68 -20.79
CA ILE A 238 2.32 -19.13 -20.91
C ILE A 238 1.86 -19.11 -22.38
N LEU A 239 2.22 -18.08 -23.15
CA LEU A 239 1.87 -18.01 -24.57
C LEU A 239 2.58 -19.10 -25.38
N ASP A 240 3.83 -19.43 -25.05
CA ASP A 240 4.58 -20.52 -25.67
C ASP A 240 3.95 -21.88 -25.33
N ASP A 241 3.55 -22.09 -24.07
CA ASP A 241 2.81 -23.27 -23.63
C ASP A 241 1.48 -23.42 -24.41
N PHE A 242 0.73 -22.32 -24.58
CA PHE A 242 -0.52 -22.31 -25.35
C PHE A 242 -0.31 -22.51 -26.85
N SER A 243 0.81 -22.03 -27.40
CA SER A 243 1.16 -22.21 -28.80
C SER A 243 1.47 -23.67 -29.15
N GLY A 244 1.99 -24.44 -28.19
CA GLY A 244 2.28 -25.87 -28.35
C GLY A 244 1.05 -26.77 -28.38
N ASP A 245 -0.12 -26.30 -27.92
CA ASP A 245 -1.37 -27.06 -27.95
C ASP A 245 -2.25 -26.60 -29.12
N GLU A 246 -2.22 -27.37 -30.22
CA GLU A 246 -3.03 -27.10 -31.41
C GLU A 246 -4.53 -27.06 -31.12
N THR A 247 -5.02 -27.85 -30.15
CA THR A 247 -6.45 -27.90 -29.81
C THR A 247 -6.87 -26.66 -29.03
N LEU A 248 -6.05 -26.23 -28.07
CA LEU A 248 -6.27 -25.01 -27.30
C LEU A 248 -6.17 -23.79 -28.22
N LYS A 249 -5.17 -23.76 -29.10
CA LYS A 249 -5.00 -22.68 -30.09
C LYS A 249 -6.19 -22.55 -31.03
N ALA A 250 -6.68 -23.66 -31.58
CA ALA A 250 -7.88 -23.68 -32.42
C ALA A 250 -9.14 -23.26 -31.65
N ASN A 251 -9.20 -23.49 -30.34
CA ASN A 251 -10.31 -23.10 -29.50
C ASN A 251 -10.28 -21.63 -29.08
N LEU A 252 -9.11 -21.07 -28.77
CA LEU A 252 -8.92 -19.72 -28.26
C LEU A 252 -8.81 -18.65 -29.34
N LEU A 253 -8.42 -19.03 -30.56
CA LEU A 253 -8.28 -18.11 -31.70
C LEU A 253 -9.41 -18.36 -32.72
N LYS A 254 -10.66 -18.18 -32.29
CA LYS A 254 -11.84 -18.31 -33.15
C LYS A 254 -12.35 -16.93 -33.58
N GLY A 255 -12.86 -16.83 -34.82
CA GLY A 255 -13.56 -15.64 -35.28
C GLY A 255 -13.62 -15.52 -36.79
N LYS A 256 -14.53 -14.66 -37.27
CA LYS A 256 -14.85 -14.50 -38.71
C LYS A 256 -13.63 -14.29 -39.60
N ARG A 257 -12.58 -13.60 -39.13
CA ARG A 257 -11.35 -13.39 -39.92
C ARG A 257 -10.44 -14.62 -39.92
N VAL A 258 -10.44 -15.42 -38.86
CA VAL A 258 -9.71 -16.69 -38.80
C VAL A 258 -10.38 -17.68 -39.75
N ASP A 259 -11.71 -17.77 -39.70
CA ASP A 259 -12.50 -18.59 -40.63
C ASP A 259 -12.23 -18.19 -42.08
N LEU A 260 -12.27 -16.87 -42.38
CA LEU A 260 -11.97 -16.34 -43.71
C LEU A 260 -10.52 -16.62 -44.14
N ALA A 261 -9.56 -16.54 -43.21
CA ALA A 261 -8.15 -16.84 -43.49
C ALA A 261 -7.91 -18.34 -43.76
N GLU A 262 -8.60 -19.23 -43.03
CA GLU A 262 -8.60 -20.65 -43.31
C GLU A 262 -9.20 -20.96 -44.69
N GLU A 263 -10.33 -20.32 -45.02
CA GLU A 263 -10.99 -20.48 -46.30
C GLU A 263 -10.11 -19.99 -47.46
N LEU A 264 -9.47 -18.82 -47.30
CA LEU A 264 -8.46 -18.31 -48.23
C LEU A 264 -7.28 -19.27 -48.42
N LYS A 265 -6.81 -19.92 -47.34
CA LYS A 265 -5.74 -20.93 -47.42
C LYS A 265 -6.19 -22.16 -48.20
N ARG A 266 -7.42 -22.64 -47.99
CA ARG A 266 -8.00 -23.75 -48.78
C ARG A 266 -8.12 -23.38 -50.25
N VAL A 267 -8.58 -22.16 -50.56
CA VAL A 267 -8.68 -21.67 -51.94
C VAL A 267 -7.31 -21.65 -52.62
N ARG A 268 -6.26 -21.15 -51.96
CA ARG A 268 -4.88 -21.18 -52.50
C ARG A 268 -4.39 -22.60 -52.77
N GLN A 269 -4.63 -23.54 -51.87
CA GLN A 269 -4.26 -24.94 -52.09
C GLN A 269 -4.97 -25.57 -53.30
N VAL A 270 -6.23 -25.21 -53.53
CA VAL A 270 -6.95 -25.65 -54.73
C VAL A 270 -6.35 -25.03 -55.98
N GLN A 271 -5.95 -23.75 -55.94
CA GLN A 271 -5.27 -23.08 -57.06
C GLN A 271 -3.93 -23.75 -57.38
N GLU A 272 -3.08 -24.01 -56.38
CA GLU A 272 -1.80 -24.69 -56.56
C GLU A 272 -1.98 -26.06 -57.22
N LYS A 273 -2.93 -26.87 -56.75
CA LYS A 273 -3.22 -28.18 -57.36
C LYS A 273 -3.76 -28.10 -58.78
N LEU A 274 -4.53 -27.05 -59.10
CA LEU A 274 -5.01 -26.82 -60.46
C LEU A 274 -3.87 -26.41 -61.40
N GLU A 275 -2.92 -25.61 -60.92
CA GLU A 275 -1.72 -25.24 -61.67
C GLU A 275 -0.84 -26.47 -61.94
N GLU A 276 -0.58 -27.31 -60.92
CA GLU A 276 0.12 -28.59 -61.07
C GLU A 276 -0.56 -29.51 -62.11
N PHE A 277 -1.89 -29.58 -62.10
CA PHE A 277 -2.65 -30.37 -63.05
C PHE A 277 -2.57 -29.83 -64.49
N ILE A 278 -2.63 -28.50 -64.66
CA ILE A 278 -2.47 -27.85 -65.97
C ILE A 278 -1.05 -28.08 -66.52
N GLU A 279 -0.04 -28.01 -65.67
CA GLU A 279 1.35 -28.28 -66.04
C GLU A 279 1.52 -29.74 -66.49
N ALA A 280 0.99 -30.70 -65.73
CA ALA A 280 0.99 -32.12 -66.09
C ALA A 280 0.30 -32.39 -67.44
N LEU A 281 -0.86 -31.77 -67.69
CA LEU A 281 -1.59 -31.89 -68.96
C LEU A 281 -0.83 -31.31 -70.15
N ASN A 282 -0.07 -30.23 -69.95
CA ASN A 282 0.76 -29.65 -71.01
C ASN A 282 2.01 -30.47 -71.30
N THR A 283 2.50 -31.26 -70.33
CA THR A 283 3.63 -32.18 -70.53
C THR A 283 3.24 -33.50 -71.20
N GLU A 284 1.95 -33.87 -71.22
CA GLU A 284 1.42 -35.08 -71.89
C GLU A 284 1.05 -34.88 -73.38
N LYS A 285 1.18 -33.66 -73.92
CA LYS A 285 1.01 -33.36 -75.36
C LYS A 285 2.34 -33.24 -76.09
#